data_AF-A0A8X6I0F0-F1
#
_entry.id   AF-A0A8X6I0F0-F1
#
_cell.length_a   1.000
_cell.length_b   1.000
_cell.length_c   1.000
_cell.angle_alpha   90.00
_cell.angle_beta   90.00
_cell.angle_gamma   90.00
#
_symmetry.space_group_name_H-M   'P 1'
#
loop_
_entity.id
_entity.type
_entity.pdbx_description
1 polymer ?
#
loop_
_entity_poly.entity_id
_entity_poly.type
_entity_poly.pdbx_seq_one_letter_code
_entity_poly.pdbx_strand_id
1 'polypeptide(L)'
;MVLEVNAIDLHWTLKGRQPITYGGQVFPVGISTGQHPRQGAAVTCKIDDEEQWSYNGHTNGPSAWGERYPTCFGKQQSPVAINTNDVIIDLYAEKLQMKNYDIAIAKATIINNGHSAQVTPKDNVARTIEVDGSTYTFQQLHFHWGSRYDQGSEHTLDDVRYALE
;
A
#
# COMPACT_ATOMS: atom_id res chain seq x y z
N MET A 1 -3.09 -1.07 19.89
CA MET A 1 -3.90 -1.35 18.69
C MET A 1 -3.43 -0.37 17.62
N VAL A 2 -2.65 -0.84 16.65
CA VAL A 2 -2.28 -0.04 15.48
C VAL A 2 -3.44 -0.20 14.52
N LEU A 3 -4.25 0.84 14.34
CA LEU A 3 -5.10 0.91 13.16
C LEU A 3 -4.17 1.26 12.00
N GLU A 4 -3.87 0.26 11.17
CA GLU A 4 -3.47 0.54 9.80
C GLU A 4 -4.72 1.06 9.09
N VAL A 5 -4.74 2.38 8.89
CA VAL A 5 -5.72 3.01 8.02
C VAL A 5 -5.29 2.66 6.60
N ASN A 6 -5.87 1.58 6.08
CA ASN A 6 -5.67 1.19 4.69
C ASN A 6 -6.32 2.22 3.79
N ALA A 7 -5.53 2.61 2.78
CA ALA A 7 -5.73 3.59 1.73
C ALA A 7 -7.08 4.33 1.64
N ILE A 8 -6.99 5.66 1.71
CA ILE A 8 -7.94 6.54 1.03
C ILE A 8 -7.69 6.38 -0.47
N ASP A 9 -8.72 5.95 -1.20
CA ASP A 9 -8.79 6.02 -2.65
C ASP A 9 -8.68 7.48 -3.10
N LEU A 10 -7.46 7.95 -3.34
CA LEU A 10 -7.21 9.22 -4.02
C LEU A 10 -7.39 8.97 -5.52
N HIS A 11 -8.62 9.13 -6.00
CA HIS A 11 -8.94 9.25 -7.42
C HIS A 11 -8.14 10.41 -8.05
N TRP A 12 -6.93 10.12 -8.56
CA TRP A 12 -6.23 11.01 -9.47
C TRP A 12 -6.60 10.60 -10.90
N THR A 13 -7.50 11.35 -11.53
CA THR A 13 -7.61 11.32 -12.98
C THR A 13 -6.34 11.97 -13.55
N LEU A 14 -5.39 11.16 -14.03
CA LEU A 14 -4.23 11.65 -14.78
C LEU A 14 -4.69 12.22 -16.13
N LYS A 15 -5.24 13.44 -16.14
CA LYS A 15 -5.27 14.28 -17.33
C LYS A 15 -4.07 15.20 -17.31
N GLY A 16 -3.09 14.87 -18.15
CA GLY A 16 -2.02 15.77 -18.56
C GLY A 16 -0.70 15.52 -17.84
N ARG A 17 0.30 15.06 -18.60
CA ARG A 17 1.71 15.08 -18.19
C ARG A 17 2.11 16.53 -17.94
N GLN A 18 2.35 16.89 -16.69
CA GLN A 18 3.07 18.12 -16.33
C GLN A 18 4.28 17.72 -15.46
N PRO A 19 5.45 18.37 -15.63
CA PRO A 19 6.63 18.10 -14.81
C PRO A 19 6.38 18.44 -13.33
N ILE A 20 6.98 17.68 -12.43
CA ILE A 20 6.96 17.94 -10.98
C ILE A 20 8.16 18.84 -10.64
N THR A 21 7.91 19.98 -10.00
CA THR A 21 8.96 20.91 -9.55
C THR A 21 9.17 20.77 -8.04
N TYR A 22 10.41 20.55 -7.60
CA TYR A 22 10.81 20.64 -6.18
C TYR A 22 12.03 21.56 -6.06
N GLY A 23 11.96 22.57 -5.19
CA GLY A 23 13.08 23.49 -4.95
C GLY A 23 13.54 24.32 -6.14
N GLY A 24 12.68 24.55 -7.16
CA GLY A 24 13.03 25.32 -8.35
C GLY A 24 13.90 24.57 -9.37
N GLN A 25 14.22 23.29 -9.12
CA GLN A 25 14.84 22.41 -10.12
C GLN A 25 13.77 21.68 -10.92
N VAL A 26 13.88 21.76 -12.25
CA VAL A 26 13.09 20.97 -13.19
C VAL A 26 13.77 19.63 -13.33
N PHE A 27 13.15 18.57 -12.80
CA PHE A 27 13.61 17.21 -13.05
C PHE A 27 13.05 16.76 -14.41
N PRO A 28 13.90 16.42 -15.40
CA PRO A 28 13.40 15.77 -16.60
C PRO A 28 12.76 14.45 -16.18
N VAL A 29 11.61 14.12 -16.77
CA VAL A 29 11.08 12.75 -16.74
C VAL A 29 11.99 11.90 -17.63
N GLY A 30 13.18 11.61 -17.12
CA GLY A 30 14.17 10.76 -17.75
C GLY A 30 13.86 9.33 -17.38
N ILE A 31 13.18 8.61 -18.28
CA ILE A 31 13.35 7.17 -18.33
C ILE A 31 14.83 6.97 -18.68
N SER A 32 15.62 6.46 -17.75
CA SER A 32 16.88 5.83 -18.11
C SER A 32 16.52 4.71 -19.07
N THR A 33 16.66 4.95 -20.38
CA THR A 33 16.63 3.89 -21.38
C THR A 33 17.97 3.17 -21.28
N GLY A 34 18.20 2.50 -20.16
CA GLY A 34 19.05 1.31 -20.15
C GLY A 34 18.46 0.39 -21.20
N GLN A 35 19.28 -0.01 -22.18
CA GLN A 35 18.86 -0.90 -23.25
C GLN A 35 18.33 -2.21 -22.66
N HIS A 36 17.02 -2.31 -22.48
CA HIS A 36 16.36 -3.58 -22.26
C HIS A 36 16.43 -4.36 -23.58
N PRO A 37 16.98 -5.59 -23.59
CA PRO A 37 16.95 -6.42 -24.79
C PRO A 37 15.49 -6.66 -25.16
N ARG A 38 15.13 -6.25 -26.38
CA ARG A 38 13.87 -6.59 -27.01
C ARG A 38 13.91 -8.08 -27.37
N GLN A 39 13.50 -8.94 -26.43
CA GLN A 39 13.03 -10.30 -26.67
C GLN A 39 12.66 -10.99 -25.35
N GLY A 40 11.36 -11.26 -25.16
CA GLY A 40 10.83 -12.55 -24.67
C GLY A 40 11.24 -13.15 -23.32
N ALA A 41 12.03 -12.49 -22.47
CA ALA A 41 12.32 -13.02 -21.14
C ALA A 41 11.37 -12.40 -20.11
N ALA A 42 10.51 -13.23 -19.51
CA ALA A 42 9.84 -12.86 -18.27
C ALA A 42 10.92 -12.46 -17.26
N VAL A 43 10.87 -11.25 -16.73
CA VAL A 43 11.69 -10.88 -15.57
C VAL A 43 11.14 -11.72 -14.42
N THR A 44 11.75 -12.87 -14.15
CA THR A 44 11.41 -13.69 -13.01
C THR A 44 11.98 -13.03 -11.77
N CYS A 45 11.13 -12.61 -10.84
CA CYS A 45 11.58 -12.22 -9.50
C CYS A 45 12.34 -13.40 -8.91
N LYS A 46 13.56 -13.15 -8.40
CA LYS A 46 14.33 -14.18 -7.72
C LYS A 46 13.55 -14.63 -6.48
N ILE A 47 13.59 -15.92 -6.21
CA ILE A 47 13.13 -16.46 -4.94
C ILE A 47 14.03 -15.91 -3.84
N ASP A 48 13.44 -15.52 -2.73
CA ASP A 48 14.16 -14.95 -1.59
C ASP A 48 13.86 -15.74 -0.32
N ASP A 49 14.63 -16.81 -0.11
CA ASP A 49 14.57 -17.66 1.08
C ASP A 49 15.59 -17.23 2.16
N GLU A 50 16.41 -16.21 1.90
CA GLU A 50 17.48 -15.78 2.81
C GLU A 50 16.98 -14.76 3.85
N GLU A 51 15.94 -14.00 3.53
CA GLU A 51 15.31 -13.06 4.46
C GLU A 51 14.48 -13.76 5.56
N GLN A 52 14.16 -13.01 6.62
CA GLN A 52 13.30 -13.55 7.69
C GLN A 52 11.88 -13.86 7.22
N TRP A 53 11.40 -13.12 6.22
CA TRP A 53 10.12 -13.31 5.54
C TRP A 53 10.21 -12.70 4.12
N SER A 54 9.47 -13.25 3.16
CA SER A 54 9.39 -12.76 1.79
C SER A 54 7.98 -12.94 1.21
N TYR A 55 7.65 -12.21 0.14
CA TYR A 55 6.45 -12.47 -0.67
C TYR A 55 6.64 -13.58 -1.71
N ASN A 56 7.89 -13.84 -2.11
CA ASN A 56 8.25 -14.76 -3.20
C ASN A 56 9.22 -15.86 -2.75
N GLY A 57 9.23 -16.18 -1.46
CA GLY A 57 10.03 -17.26 -0.90
C GLY A 57 9.30 -18.60 -0.91
N HIS A 58 10.04 -19.69 -1.02
CA HIS A 58 9.52 -21.05 -0.87
C HIS A 58 9.31 -21.42 0.59
N THR A 59 10.26 -21.08 1.47
CA THR A 59 10.26 -21.49 2.88
C THR A 59 9.91 -20.37 3.85
N ASN A 60 10.01 -19.12 3.41
CA ASN A 60 9.68 -17.91 4.18
C ASN A 60 8.61 -17.05 3.47
N GLY A 61 7.87 -17.64 2.51
CA GLY A 61 6.75 -17.03 1.80
C GLY A 61 5.45 -16.95 2.63
N PRO A 62 4.40 -16.25 2.15
CA PRO A 62 3.15 -16.06 2.90
C PRO A 62 2.51 -17.36 3.42
N SER A 63 2.59 -18.44 2.65
CA SER A 63 2.08 -19.76 3.06
C SER A 63 2.84 -20.38 4.25
N ALA A 64 4.06 -19.93 4.51
CA ALA A 64 4.95 -20.44 5.55
C ALA A 64 5.20 -19.44 6.70
N TRP A 65 4.75 -18.19 6.60
CA TRP A 65 4.97 -17.17 7.64
C TRP A 65 4.54 -17.62 9.03
N GLY A 66 3.45 -18.39 9.12
CA GLY A 66 2.95 -18.92 10.39
C GLY A 66 3.88 -19.89 11.12
N GLU A 67 4.88 -20.48 10.44
CA GLU A 67 5.89 -21.32 11.08
C GLU A 67 6.80 -20.52 12.02
N ARG A 68 7.13 -19.28 11.62
CA ARG A 68 7.99 -18.37 12.39
C ARG A 68 7.19 -17.35 13.19
N TYR A 69 6.06 -16.92 12.66
CA TYR A 69 5.16 -15.92 13.24
C TYR A 69 3.78 -16.57 13.47
N PRO A 70 3.57 -17.34 14.56
CA PRO A 70 2.37 -18.17 14.74
C PRO A 70 1.03 -17.43 14.62
N THR A 71 1.03 -16.11 14.87
CA THR A 71 -0.14 -15.25 14.66
C THR A 71 -0.61 -15.23 13.21
N CYS A 72 0.26 -15.48 12.22
CA CYS A 72 -0.08 -15.57 10.80
C CYS A 72 -0.98 -16.78 10.46
N PHE A 73 -1.05 -17.79 11.34
CA PHE A 73 -2.05 -18.87 11.25
C PHE A 73 -3.28 -18.63 12.14
N GLY A 74 -3.45 -17.40 12.63
CA GLY A 74 -4.62 -16.98 13.38
C GLY A 74 -5.91 -17.00 12.54
N LYS A 75 -7.05 -16.82 13.21
CA LYS A 75 -8.38 -16.79 12.55
C LYS A 75 -8.84 -15.40 12.10
N GLN A 76 -8.11 -14.37 12.50
CA GLN A 76 -8.42 -12.96 12.22
C GLN A 76 -7.25 -12.37 11.44
N GLN A 77 -7.10 -12.82 10.20
CA GLN A 77 -6.04 -12.39 9.29
C GLN A 77 -6.61 -11.50 8.19
N SER A 78 -5.79 -10.57 7.75
CA SER A 78 -5.99 -9.79 6.52
C SER A 78 -4.92 -10.20 5.50
N PRO A 79 -5.12 -9.94 4.20
CA PRO A 79 -6.32 -9.36 3.58
C PRO A 79 -7.53 -10.29 3.56
N VAL A 80 -8.69 -9.76 3.22
CA VAL A 80 -9.93 -10.52 2.99
C VAL A 80 -10.57 -10.19 1.64
N ALA A 81 -11.39 -11.12 1.14
CA ALA A 81 -12.32 -10.84 0.04
C ALA A 81 -13.60 -10.23 0.61
N ILE A 82 -13.98 -9.06 0.11
CA ILE A 82 -15.21 -8.37 0.49
C ILE A 82 -16.23 -8.61 -0.62
N ASN A 83 -17.25 -9.42 -0.33
CA ASN A 83 -18.42 -9.58 -1.19
C ASN A 83 -19.51 -8.61 -0.71
N THR A 84 -19.87 -7.65 -1.55
CA THR A 84 -20.87 -6.62 -1.22
C THR A 84 -22.27 -7.19 -0.99
N ASN A 85 -22.55 -8.43 -1.41
CA ASN A 85 -23.81 -9.10 -1.10
C ASN A 85 -23.84 -9.69 0.32
N ASP A 86 -22.68 -9.91 0.94
CA ASP A 86 -22.55 -10.54 2.26
C ASP A 86 -22.31 -9.51 3.37
N VAL A 87 -22.09 -8.23 3.03
CA VAL A 87 -21.85 -7.18 4.03
C VAL A 87 -23.12 -6.87 4.82
N ILE A 88 -22.96 -6.64 6.11
CA ILE A 88 -24.03 -6.16 6.97
C ILE A 88 -24.02 -4.63 6.92
N ILE A 89 -25.11 -4.03 6.44
CA ILE A 89 -25.27 -2.58 6.42
C ILE A 89 -25.52 -2.09 7.84
N ASP A 90 -24.58 -1.31 8.36
CA ASP A 90 -24.75 -0.58 9.62
C ASP A 90 -25.25 0.84 9.36
N LEU A 91 -26.52 1.08 9.67
CA LEU A 91 -27.16 2.40 9.51
C LEU A 91 -26.79 3.38 10.63
N TYR A 92 -26.15 2.91 11.70
CA TYR A 92 -25.68 3.72 12.82
C TYR A 92 -24.19 4.02 12.73
N ALA A 93 -23.49 3.47 11.72
CA ALA A 93 -22.09 3.76 11.48
C ALA A 93 -21.88 5.27 11.32
N GLU A 94 -21.04 5.83 12.19
CA GLU A 94 -20.67 7.23 12.13
C GLU A 94 -19.78 7.49 10.91
N LYS A 95 -19.90 8.67 10.32
CA LYS A 95 -18.98 9.10 9.27
C LYS A 95 -17.56 9.15 9.85
N LEU A 96 -16.61 8.54 9.17
CA LEU A 96 -15.20 8.60 9.53
C LEU A 96 -14.76 10.07 9.68
N GLN A 97 -14.39 10.45 10.90
CA GLN A 97 -13.90 11.79 11.19
C GLN A 97 -12.40 11.83 10.91
N MET A 98 -12.00 12.69 9.98
CA MET A 98 -10.61 12.85 9.56
C MET A 98 -10.15 14.27 9.86
N LYS A 99 -9.01 14.40 10.53
CA LYS A 99 -8.46 15.70 10.92
C LYS A 99 -7.12 15.96 10.21
N ASN A 100 -6.97 17.14 9.64
CA ASN A 100 -5.75 17.65 8.99
C ASN A 100 -5.31 16.87 7.73
N TYR A 101 -6.14 16.00 7.18
CA TYR A 101 -5.83 15.27 5.92
C TYR A 101 -5.92 16.17 4.68
N ASP A 102 -6.59 17.31 4.79
CA ASP A 102 -6.62 18.41 3.81
C ASP A 102 -5.30 19.22 3.79
N ILE A 103 -4.46 19.07 4.82
CA ILE A 103 -3.15 19.72 4.90
C ILE A 103 -2.11 18.83 4.21
N ALA A 104 -1.57 19.32 3.09
CA ALA A 104 -0.52 18.66 2.34
C ALA A 104 0.70 18.31 3.21
N ILE A 105 1.31 17.15 2.96
CA ILE A 105 2.53 16.73 3.69
C ILE A 105 3.70 17.60 3.22
N ALA A 106 4.14 18.53 4.07
CA ALA A 106 5.20 19.49 3.72
C ALA A 106 6.60 18.86 3.72
N LYS A 107 6.78 17.77 4.49
CA LYS A 107 8.02 17.02 4.60
C LYS A 107 7.72 15.56 4.90
N ALA A 108 8.36 14.64 4.18
CA ALA A 108 8.25 13.20 4.39
C ALA A 108 9.60 12.51 4.19
N THR A 109 9.72 11.32 4.77
CA THR A 109 10.72 10.33 4.41
C THR A 109 10.06 9.30 3.50
N ILE A 110 10.69 9.00 2.37
CA ILE A 110 10.25 7.95 1.45
C ILE A 110 11.38 6.93 1.36
N ILE A 111 11.08 5.68 1.67
CA ILE A 111 12.04 4.56 1.60
C ILE A 111 11.48 3.43 0.77
N ASN A 112 12.36 2.77 0.03
CA ASN A 112 12.14 1.40 -0.41
C ASN A 112 12.67 0.49 0.71
N ASN A 113 11.79 -0.25 1.38
CA ASN A 113 12.16 -1.13 2.50
C ASN A 113 12.42 -2.57 2.07
N GLY A 114 12.52 -2.85 0.76
CA GLY A 114 12.63 -4.19 0.19
C GLY A 114 11.28 -4.82 -0.16
N HIS A 115 10.21 -4.41 0.51
CA HIS A 115 8.87 -4.98 0.37
C HIS A 115 7.83 -4.01 -0.16
N SER A 116 7.99 -2.71 0.08
CA SER A 116 7.10 -1.64 -0.37
C SER A 116 7.83 -0.28 -0.44
N ALA A 117 7.17 0.69 -1.07
CA ALA A 117 7.51 2.10 -0.96
C ALA A 117 6.77 2.71 0.23
N GLN A 118 7.47 2.96 1.33
CA GLN A 118 6.90 3.51 2.56
C GLN A 118 7.13 5.02 2.65
N VAL A 119 6.07 5.77 2.94
CA VAL A 119 6.03 7.21 3.15
C VAL A 119 5.74 7.48 4.63
N THR A 120 6.62 8.24 5.29
CA THR A 120 6.45 8.65 6.69
C THR A 120 6.50 10.17 6.78
N PRO A 121 5.43 10.86 7.22
CA PRO A 121 5.42 12.31 7.38
C PRO A 121 6.42 12.75 8.46
N LYS A 122 7.03 13.92 8.23
CA LYS A 122 8.04 14.57 9.10
C LYS A 122 7.77 16.07 9.23
N ASP A 123 6.52 16.48 9.04
CA ASP A 123 6.07 17.87 9.03
C ASP A 123 5.43 18.32 10.36
N ASN A 124 5.44 17.46 11.38
CA ASN A 124 4.85 17.70 12.71
C ASN A 124 3.35 18.03 12.68
N VAL A 125 2.64 17.69 11.60
CA VAL A 125 1.18 17.81 11.51
C VAL A 125 0.55 16.49 11.95
N ALA A 126 -0.18 16.52 13.07
CA ALA A 126 -0.93 15.36 13.55
C ALA A 126 -2.17 15.15 12.67
N ARG A 127 -2.13 14.12 11.83
CA ARG A 127 -3.28 13.66 11.04
C ARG A 127 -3.94 12.53 11.78
N THR A 128 -5.22 12.66 12.10
CA THR A 128 -5.91 11.70 12.96
C THR A 128 -7.23 11.25 12.38
N ILE A 129 -7.63 10.04 12.73
CA ILE A 129 -8.98 9.53 12.54
C ILE A 129 -9.60 9.17 13.90
N GLU A 130 -10.92 9.20 13.98
CA GLU A 130 -11.68 8.69 15.13
C GLU A 130 -12.48 7.45 14.72
N VAL A 131 -12.33 6.38 15.50
CA VAL A 131 -13.03 5.10 15.32
C VAL A 131 -13.43 4.60 16.71
N ASP A 132 -14.72 4.32 16.91
CA ASP A 132 -15.28 3.81 18.18
C ASP A 132 -14.84 4.62 19.42
N GLY A 133 -14.86 5.95 19.31
CA GLY A 133 -14.45 6.87 20.38
C GLY A 133 -12.95 6.92 20.67
N SER A 134 -12.13 6.24 19.86
CA SER A 134 -10.67 6.24 19.98
C SER A 134 -10.04 7.05 18.85
N THR A 135 -9.06 7.89 19.19
CA THR A 135 -8.27 8.66 18.22
C THR A 135 -7.02 7.91 17.81
N TYR A 136 -6.77 7.82 16.50
CA TYR A 136 -5.59 7.20 15.93
C TYR A 136 -4.83 8.20 15.08
N THR A 137 -3.51 8.25 15.26
CA THR A 137 -2.63 9.16 14.52
C THR A 137 -1.97 8.43 13.35
N PHE A 138 -2.04 9.02 12.17
CA PHE A 138 -1.36 8.56 10.98
C PHE A 138 0.16 8.49 11.20
N GLN A 139 0.74 7.31 10.99
CA GLN A 139 2.17 7.05 11.17
C GLN A 139 2.92 6.94 9.85
N GLN A 140 2.35 6.20 8.90
CA GLN A 140 2.96 5.92 7.60
C GLN A 140 1.88 5.51 6.59
N LEU A 141 2.20 5.62 5.31
CA LEU A 141 1.51 4.97 4.20
C LEU A 141 2.51 4.10 3.46
N HIS A 142 2.08 2.95 2.97
CA HIS A 142 2.84 2.12 2.04
C HIS A 142 1.87 1.57 0.98
N PHE A 143 2.41 0.90 -0.02
CA PHE A 143 1.64 0.45 -1.18
C PHE A 143 1.84 -1.04 -1.46
N HIS A 144 0.81 -1.68 -1.98
CA HIS A 144 0.89 -3.03 -2.54
C HIS A 144 0.57 -2.98 -4.02
N TRP A 145 1.41 -3.60 -4.84
CA TRP A 145 1.22 -3.65 -6.29
C TRP A 145 1.69 -4.97 -6.87
N GLY A 146 1.11 -5.31 -8.01
CA GLY A 146 1.38 -6.54 -8.74
C GLY A 146 2.32 -6.28 -9.90
N SER A 147 2.81 -7.36 -10.50
CA SER A 147 3.48 -7.28 -11.81
C SER A 147 2.52 -6.92 -12.95
N ARG A 148 1.20 -7.00 -12.69
CA ARG A 148 0.12 -6.72 -13.63
C ARG A 148 -0.96 -5.85 -12.98
N TYR A 149 -1.70 -5.14 -13.81
CA TYR A 149 -2.76 -4.20 -13.40
C TYR A 149 -3.95 -4.88 -12.69
N ASP A 150 -4.12 -6.19 -12.84
CA ASP A 150 -5.21 -7.00 -12.30
C ASP A 150 -4.80 -7.80 -11.05
N GLN A 151 -3.62 -7.51 -10.46
CA GLN A 151 -3.02 -8.36 -9.41
C GLN A 151 -2.31 -7.58 -8.28
N GLY A 152 -2.67 -6.32 -8.02
CA GLY A 152 -1.93 -5.47 -7.09
C GLY A 152 -2.49 -5.37 -5.68
N SER A 153 -3.77 -5.06 -5.53
CA SER A 153 -4.39 -4.91 -4.21
C SER A 153 -4.31 -6.22 -3.42
N GLU A 154 -4.17 -6.13 -2.11
CA GLU A 154 -4.20 -7.30 -1.23
C GLU A 154 -5.64 -7.75 -1.00
N HIS A 155 -6.52 -6.80 -0.68
CA HIS A 155 -7.97 -7.00 -0.60
C HIS A 155 -8.58 -7.15 -2.00
N THR A 156 -9.75 -7.80 -2.03
CA THR A 156 -10.57 -7.90 -3.25
C THR A 156 -11.99 -7.46 -2.94
N LEU A 157 -12.66 -6.85 -3.92
CA LEU A 157 -14.05 -6.42 -3.85
C LEU A 157 -14.85 -7.13 -4.94
N ASP A 158 -15.84 -7.92 -4.57
CA ASP A 158 -16.66 -8.71 -5.52
C ASP A 158 -15.79 -9.52 -6.51
N ASP A 159 -14.80 -10.24 -5.96
CA ASP A 159 -13.78 -11.02 -6.69
C ASP A 159 -12.87 -10.19 -7.62
N VAL A 160 -12.94 -8.86 -7.56
CA VAL A 160 -12.08 -7.95 -8.33
C VAL A 160 -10.86 -7.54 -7.50
N ARG A 161 -9.68 -7.69 -8.11
CA ARG A 161 -8.41 -7.17 -7.61
C ARG A 161 -8.00 -5.94 -8.40
N TYR A 162 -7.44 -4.93 -7.72
CA TYR A 162 -7.06 -3.65 -8.30
C TYR A 162 -5.55 -3.57 -8.55
N ALA A 163 -5.11 -2.56 -9.29
CA ALA A 163 -3.71 -2.42 -9.69
C ALA A 163 -2.76 -2.03 -8.54
N LEU A 164 -3.29 -1.34 -7.53
CA LEU A 164 -2.58 -0.76 -6.40
C LEU A 164 -3.54 -0.72 -5.21
N GLU A 165 -3.03 -1.00 -4.02
CA GLU A 165 -3.65 -0.66 -2.74
C GLU A 165 -2.69 0.24 -1.95
#